data_AF-A0AAW1MYB5-F1
#
_entry.id   AF-A0AAW1MYB5-F1
#
_cell.length_a   1.000
_cell.length_b   1.000
_cell.length_c   1.000
_cell.angle_alpha   90.00
_cell.angle_beta   90.00
_cell.angle_gamma   90.00
#
_symmetry.space_group_name_H-M   'P 1'
#
loop_
_entity.id
_entity.type
_entity.pdbx_description
1 polymer ?
#
loop_
_entity_poly.entity_id
_entity_poly.type
_entity_poly.pdbx_seq_one_letter_code
_entity_poly.pdbx_strand_id
1 'polypeptide(L)'
;MQPPPRKGNYVKFLKNLHSEQIAKLALKNQHECDLLEDIRSFTIKRSAIEKSYSEALLKISSAYLNKKIPNIPDIKLEGGEEKWNMWNVWRTVLEENEKLARARLAAVEVFQQQIADDAKILRAQKLVAARKCVEQLALVQKELQTCVQDVDKTKKLYFDEEHSAHDVRDKARDIEEKLKKKKGSFFQSITSLQKNSAKVSSKREQLEEKSTGARNDYLLCLAANWRKSRRELGMIIYYAWRLLMLTKRACRSANGDDHNGK
;
A
#
# COMPACT_ATOMS: atom_id res chain seq x y z
N MET A 1 -17.94 10.18 8.76
CA MET A 1 -17.27 10.26 10.08
C MET A 1 -17.81 9.12 10.94
N GLN A 2 -17.00 8.08 11.24
CA GLN A 2 -17.42 7.00 12.13
C GLN A 2 -17.45 7.52 13.59
N PRO A 3 -18.45 7.15 14.41
CA PRO A 3 -18.48 7.53 15.81
C PRO A 3 -17.28 6.91 16.56
N PRO A 4 -16.73 7.60 17.57
CA PRO A 4 -15.59 7.10 18.32
C PRO A 4 -15.91 5.74 18.97
N PRO A 5 -14.97 4.78 18.99
CA PRO A 5 -15.24 3.45 19.52
C PRO A 5 -15.70 3.53 20.98
N ARG A 6 -16.84 2.89 21.29
CA ARG A 6 -17.30 2.70 22.67
C ARG A 6 -16.17 2.03 23.45
N LYS A 7 -15.82 2.61 24.61
CA LYS A 7 -14.76 2.14 25.52
C LYS A 7 -14.81 0.60 25.63
N GLY A 8 -13.77 -0.10 25.16
CA GLY A 8 -13.52 -1.48 25.59
C GLY A 8 -13.21 -2.55 24.55
N ASN A 9 -13.05 -2.27 23.25
CA ASN A 9 -12.58 -3.33 22.33
C ASN A 9 -11.72 -2.83 21.16
N TYR A 10 -10.58 -2.21 21.49
CA TYR A 10 -9.61 -1.70 20.50
C TYR A 10 -9.05 -2.81 19.61
N VAL A 11 -8.89 -4.04 20.13
CA VAL A 11 -8.43 -5.20 19.36
C VAL A 11 -9.41 -5.52 18.22
N LYS A 12 -10.73 -5.58 18.50
CA LYS A 12 -11.74 -5.85 17.47
C LYS A 12 -11.80 -4.72 16.44
N PHE A 13 -11.72 -3.47 16.88
CA PHE A 13 -11.67 -2.31 15.98
C PHE A 13 -10.45 -2.38 15.05
N LEU A 14 -9.26 -2.64 15.58
CA LEU A 14 -8.02 -2.75 14.80
C LEU A 14 -8.09 -3.89 13.78
N LYS A 15 -8.60 -5.06 14.18
CA LYS A 15 -8.80 -6.18 13.24
C LYS A 15 -9.66 -5.77 12.05
N ASN A 16 -10.81 -5.16 12.31
CA ASN A 16 -11.70 -4.69 11.24
C ASN A 16 -11.04 -3.63 10.35
N LEU A 17 -10.37 -2.65 10.96
CA LEU A 17 -9.66 -1.59 10.23
C LEU A 17 -8.56 -2.16 9.33
N HIS A 18 -7.76 -3.09 9.85
CA HIS A 18 -6.68 -3.73 9.11
C HIS A 18 -7.18 -4.58 7.94
N SER A 19 -8.25 -5.34 8.15
CA SER A 19 -8.93 -6.08 7.07
C SER A 19 -9.44 -5.15 5.97
N GLU A 20 -10.05 -4.02 6.35
CA GLU A 20 -10.53 -3.01 5.39
C GLU A 20 -9.36 -2.35 4.63
N GLN A 21 -8.26 -2.03 5.30
CA GLN A 21 -7.06 -1.47 4.67
C GLN A 21 -6.47 -2.43 3.63
N ILE A 22 -6.33 -3.72 3.96
CA ILE A 22 -5.85 -4.74 3.01
C ILE A 22 -6.81 -4.86 1.83
N ALA A 23 -8.11 -4.93 2.09
CA ALA A 23 -9.11 -5.06 1.02
C ALA A 23 -9.08 -3.87 0.06
N LYS A 24 -9.02 -2.64 0.58
CA LYS A 24 -8.91 -1.42 -0.24
C LYS A 24 -7.61 -1.37 -1.05
N LEU A 25 -6.50 -1.76 -0.44
CA LEU A 25 -5.20 -1.79 -1.14
C LEU A 25 -5.20 -2.83 -2.26
N ALA A 26 -5.72 -4.03 -2.01
CA ALA A 26 -5.85 -5.09 -2.99
C ALA A 26 -6.76 -4.66 -4.15
N LEU A 27 -7.92 -4.07 -3.84
CA LEU A 27 -8.87 -3.57 -4.83
C LEU A 27 -8.26 -2.46 -5.69
N LYS A 28 -7.55 -1.49 -5.08
CA LYS A 28 -6.84 -0.45 -5.83
C LYS A 28 -5.82 -1.05 -6.80
N ASN A 29 -5.00 -2.00 -6.35
CA ASN A 29 -4.03 -2.65 -7.22
C ASN A 29 -4.71 -3.45 -8.34
N GLN A 30 -5.84 -4.10 -8.04
CA GLN A 30 -6.62 -4.81 -9.05
C GLN A 30 -7.09 -3.85 -10.15
N HIS A 31 -7.70 -2.72 -9.79
CA HIS A 31 -8.14 -1.71 -10.77
C HIS A 31 -6.99 -1.16 -11.61
N GLU A 32 -5.81 -0.94 -11.02
CA GLU A 32 -4.62 -0.52 -11.77
C GLU A 32 -4.15 -1.61 -12.74
N CYS A 33 -4.23 -2.89 -12.37
CA CYS A 33 -3.91 -4.01 -13.26
C CYS A 33 -4.93 -4.19 -14.38
N ASP A 34 -6.21 -3.96 -14.11
CA ASP A 34 -7.27 -4.03 -15.11
C ASP A 34 -7.11 -2.91 -16.14
N LEU A 35 -6.80 -1.68 -15.69
CA LEU A 35 -6.48 -0.56 -16.58
C LEU A 35 -5.29 -0.86 -17.49
N LEU A 36 -4.24 -1.53 -17.00
CA LEU A 36 -3.10 -1.93 -17.82
C LEU A 36 -3.50 -2.95 -18.90
N GLU A 37 -4.43 -3.87 -18.59
CA GLU A 37 -4.94 -4.82 -19.58
C GLU A 37 -5.83 -4.13 -20.62
N ASP A 38 -6.61 -3.13 -20.21
CA ASP A 38 -7.41 -2.31 -21.13
C ASP A 38 -6.52 -1.50 -22.09
N ILE A 39 -5.49 -0.83 -21.56
CA ILE A 39 -4.50 -0.09 -22.37
C ILE A 39 -3.85 -1.02 -23.39
N ARG A 40 -3.41 -2.21 -22.95
CA ARG A 40 -2.80 -3.22 -23.82
C ARG A 40 -3.78 -3.66 -24.91
N SER A 41 -5.00 -4.05 -24.53
CA SER A 41 -6.02 -4.55 -25.44
C SER A 41 -6.43 -3.52 -26.47
N PHE A 42 -6.62 -2.27 -26.05
CA PHE A 42 -6.89 -1.15 -26.94
C PHE A 42 -5.74 -0.95 -27.93
N THR A 43 -4.50 -0.92 -27.44
CA THR A 43 -3.32 -0.70 -28.28
C THR A 43 -3.16 -1.78 -29.33
N ILE A 44 -3.34 -3.07 -28.98
CA ILE A 44 -3.27 -4.17 -29.94
C ILE A 44 -4.33 -4.01 -31.04
N LYS A 45 -5.57 -3.70 -30.67
CA LYS A 45 -6.67 -3.49 -31.64
C LYS A 45 -6.39 -2.31 -32.55
N ARG A 46 -5.94 -1.17 -31.99
CA ARG A 46 -5.57 0.02 -32.76
C ARG A 46 -4.42 -0.27 -33.72
N SER A 47 -3.38 -0.96 -33.25
CA SER A 47 -2.23 -1.36 -34.07
C SER A 47 -2.61 -2.27 -35.21
N ALA A 48 -3.57 -3.18 -35.03
CA ALA A 48 -4.07 -4.04 -36.10
C ALA A 48 -4.79 -3.24 -37.20
N ILE A 49 -5.63 -2.27 -36.81
CA ILE A 49 -6.32 -1.37 -37.76
C ILE A 49 -5.31 -0.53 -38.54
N GLU A 50 -4.37 0.09 -37.83
CA GLU A 50 -3.34 0.96 -38.42
C GLU A 50 -2.43 0.18 -39.37
N LYS A 51 -2.08 -1.06 -39.02
CA LYS A 51 -1.31 -1.97 -39.88
C LYS A 51 -2.05 -2.27 -41.18
N SER A 52 -3.30 -2.70 -41.09
CA SER A 52 -4.12 -3.01 -42.28
C SER A 52 -4.29 -1.80 -43.21
N TYR A 53 -4.52 -0.62 -42.63
CA TYR A 53 -4.62 0.63 -43.38
C TYR A 53 -3.31 0.97 -44.11
N SER A 54 -2.18 0.88 -43.40
CA SER A 54 -0.86 1.20 -43.95
C SER A 54 -0.41 0.22 -45.03
N GLU A 55 -0.68 -1.09 -44.85
CA GLU A 55 -0.43 -2.11 -45.86
C GLU A 55 -1.29 -1.88 -47.12
N ALA A 56 -2.56 -1.49 -46.95
CA ALA A 56 -3.43 -1.15 -48.09
C ALA A 56 -2.92 0.08 -48.86
N LEU A 57 -2.47 1.13 -48.15
CA LEU A 57 -1.87 2.32 -48.76
C LEU A 57 -0.58 2.00 -49.52
N LEU A 58 0.30 1.17 -48.95
CA LEU A 58 1.50 0.71 -49.64
C LEU A 58 1.14 -0.05 -50.91
N LYS A 59 0.22 -1.01 -50.81
CA LYS A 59 -0.19 -1.83 -51.95
C LYS A 59 -0.69 -0.98 -53.13
N ILE A 60 -1.54 0.03 -52.89
CA ILE A 60 -2.02 0.90 -53.97
C ILE A 60 -0.89 1.80 -54.49
N SER A 61 -0.08 2.38 -53.61
CA SER A 61 0.97 3.33 -54.00
C SER A 61 2.03 2.64 -54.87
N SER A 62 2.53 1.47 -54.44
CA SER A 62 3.48 0.67 -55.22
C SER A 62 2.85 0.16 -56.52
N ALA A 63 1.56 -0.20 -56.55
CA ALA A 63 0.89 -0.64 -57.77
C ALA A 63 0.83 0.47 -58.84
N TYR A 64 0.63 1.73 -58.45
CA TYR A 64 0.64 2.86 -59.38
C TYR A 64 2.04 3.33 -59.74
N LEU A 65 3.03 3.22 -58.84
CA LEU A 65 4.44 3.51 -59.14
C LEU A 65 5.02 2.54 -60.17
N ASN A 66 4.62 1.26 -60.10
CA ASN A 66 5.08 0.22 -61.02
C ASN A 66 4.39 0.25 -62.39
N LYS A 67 3.36 1.10 -62.58
CA LYS A 67 2.78 1.29 -63.91
C LYS A 67 3.79 2.03 -64.79
N LYS A 68 3.94 1.60 -66.05
CA LYS A 68 4.78 2.31 -67.02
C LYS A 68 4.25 3.74 -67.19
N ILE A 69 4.95 4.71 -66.60
CA ILE A 69 4.69 6.13 -66.79
C ILE A 69 5.34 6.53 -68.12
N PRO A 70 4.64 7.24 -69.02
CA PRO A 70 5.25 7.83 -70.21
C PRO A 70 6.42 8.71 -69.80
N ASN A 71 7.65 8.35 -70.19
CA ASN A 71 8.82 9.19 -69.95
C ASN A 71 8.81 10.31 -70.99
N ILE A 72 8.01 11.35 -70.75
CA ILE A 72 7.97 12.54 -71.60
C ILE A 72 9.17 13.41 -71.18
N PRO A 73 10.12 13.69 -72.08
CA PRO A 73 11.25 14.56 -71.78
C PRO A 73 10.77 15.91 -71.28
N ASP A 74 11.37 16.42 -70.21
CA ASP A 74 11.07 17.75 -69.71
C ASP A 74 11.37 18.79 -70.80
N ILE A 75 10.41 19.67 -71.09
CA ILE A 75 10.60 20.79 -72.02
C ILE A 75 11.49 21.80 -71.32
N LYS A 76 12.81 21.68 -71.51
CA LYS A 76 13.78 22.67 -71.05
C LYS A 76 13.63 23.93 -71.91
N LEU A 77 12.93 24.95 -71.41
CA LEU A 77 13.04 26.30 -71.95
C LEU A 77 14.32 26.94 -71.37
N GLU A 78 15.27 27.33 -72.22
CA GLU A 78 16.41 28.15 -71.79
C GLU A 78 15.89 29.45 -71.15
N GLY A 79 16.20 29.65 -69.87
CA GLY A 79 15.91 30.88 -69.13
C GLY A 79 14.51 30.99 -68.48
N GLY A 80 13.69 29.94 -68.48
CA GLY A 80 12.35 29.95 -67.84
C GLY A 80 12.31 29.18 -66.51
N GLU A 81 11.51 29.67 -65.56
CA GLU A 81 11.24 29.01 -64.26
C GLU A 81 10.93 27.52 -64.41
N GLU A 82 11.41 26.71 -63.47
CA GLU A 82 11.27 25.25 -63.42
C GLU A 82 9.78 24.85 -63.47
N LYS A 83 9.28 24.47 -64.64
CA LYS A 83 7.88 24.07 -64.81
C LYS A 83 7.70 22.61 -64.42
N TRP A 84 6.95 22.38 -63.35
CA TRP A 84 6.62 21.05 -62.84
C TRP A 84 5.93 20.20 -63.89
N ASN A 85 6.53 19.06 -64.25
CA ASN A 85 5.92 18.04 -65.09
C ASN A 85 4.87 17.28 -64.26
N MET A 86 3.62 17.24 -64.73
CA MET A 86 2.49 16.57 -64.05
C MET A 86 2.80 15.11 -63.70
N TRP A 87 3.61 14.42 -64.51
CA TRP A 87 4.04 13.05 -64.24
C TRP A 87 5.01 12.96 -63.05
N ASN A 88 5.91 13.92 -62.92
CA ASN A 88 6.83 14.00 -61.78
C ASN A 88 6.07 14.37 -60.50
N VAL A 89 5.11 15.31 -60.57
CA VAL A 89 4.21 15.64 -59.44
C VAL A 89 3.48 14.40 -58.95
N TRP A 90 2.86 13.64 -59.87
CA TRP A 90 2.14 12.41 -59.51
C TRP A 90 3.05 11.34 -58.91
N ARG A 91 4.26 11.16 -59.45
CA ARG A 91 5.27 10.25 -58.87
C ARG A 91 5.62 10.63 -57.44
N THR A 92 5.92 11.91 -57.19
CA THR A 92 6.24 12.41 -55.84
C THR A 92 5.09 12.18 -54.86
N VAL A 93 3.83 12.38 -55.28
CA VAL A 93 2.65 12.08 -54.44
C VAL A 93 2.60 10.60 -54.03
N LEU A 94 2.90 9.68 -54.95
CA LEU A 94 2.92 8.25 -54.65
C LEU A 94 4.10 7.85 -53.75
N GLU A 95 5.28 8.41 -53.98
CA GLU A 95 6.49 8.17 -53.16
C GLU A 95 6.29 8.66 -51.72
N GLU A 96 5.72 9.85 -51.53
CA GLU A 96 5.42 10.37 -50.18
C GLU A 96 4.32 9.57 -49.49
N ASN A 97 3.36 9.01 -50.23
CA ASN A 97 2.38 8.08 -49.66
C ASN A 97 3.03 6.76 -49.20
N GLU A 98 3.94 6.16 -49.98
CA GLU A 98 4.71 4.99 -49.52
C GLU A 98 5.52 5.30 -48.26
N LYS A 99 6.19 6.47 -48.22
CA LYS A 99 6.97 6.91 -47.07
C LYS A 99 6.10 7.08 -45.82
N LEU A 100 4.95 7.73 -45.96
CA LEU A 100 3.99 7.90 -44.86
C LEU A 100 3.47 6.54 -44.36
N ALA A 101 3.15 5.62 -45.26
CA ALA A 101 2.65 4.30 -44.88
C ALA A 101 3.74 3.45 -44.20
N ARG A 102 5.01 3.53 -44.63
CA ARG A 102 6.15 2.92 -43.93
C ARG A 102 6.35 3.51 -42.54
N ALA A 103 6.24 4.83 -42.40
CA ALA A 103 6.34 5.50 -41.10
C ALA A 103 5.22 5.04 -40.13
N ARG A 104 3.99 4.86 -40.64
CA ARG A 104 2.88 4.30 -39.85
C ARG A 104 3.15 2.86 -39.41
N LEU A 105 3.68 2.01 -40.28
CA LEU A 105 4.07 0.63 -39.92
C LEU A 105 5.16 0.61 -38.83
N ALA A 106 6.18 1.46 -38.94
CA ALA A 106 7.19 1.59 -37.89
C ALA A 106 6.56 2.06 -36.56
N ALA A 107 5.63 3.01 -36.60
CA ALA A 107 4.90 3.45 -35.40
C ALA A 107 4.05 2.32 -34.78
N VAL A 108 3.47 1.43 -35.59
CA VAL A 108 2.75 0.24 -35.11
C VAL A 108 3.67 -0.69 -34.32
N GLU A 109 4.89 -0.92 -34.79
CA GLU A 109 5.88 -1.73 -34.07
C GLU A 109 6.24 -1.10 -32.73
N VAL A 110 6.44 0.22 -32.70
CA VAL A 110 6.68 0.98 -31.46
C VAL A 110 5.50 0.84 -30.49
N PHE A 111 4.25 0.97 -30.95
CA PHE A 111 3.08 0.78 -30.10
C PHE A 111 2.98 -0.64 -29.51
N GLN A 112 3.37 -1.66 -30.28
CA GLN A 112 3.37 -3.03 -29.77
C GLN A 112 4.44 -3.22 -28.69
N GLN A 113 5.66 -2.77 -28.94
CA GLN A 113 6.78 -2.96 -28.02
C GLN A 113 6.70 -2.07 -26.78
N GLN A 114 6.60 -0.75 -26.96
CA GLN A 114 6.73 0.23 -25.87
C GLN A 114 5.42 0.50 -25.11
N ILE A 115 4.28 0.01 -25.62
CA ILE A 115 2.99 0.20 -24.94
C ILE A 115 2.39 -1.15 -24.58
N ALA A 116 2.15 -2.04 -25.55
CA ALA A 116 1.44 -3.29 -25.27
C ALA A 116 2.29 -4.29 -24.45
N ASP A 117 3.55 -4.50 -24.80
CA ASP A 117 4.44 -5.39 -24.07
C ASP A 117 4.88 -4.81 -22.72
N ASP A 118 5.19 -3.52 -22.67
CA ASP A 118 5.49 -2.83 -21.40
C ASP A 118 4.31 -2.86 -20.43
N ALA A 119 3.08 -2.64 -20.89
CA ALA A 119 1.89 -2.76 -20.05
C ALA A 119 1.72 -4.18 -19.48
N LYS A 120 1.99 -5.22 -20.30
CA LYS A 120 1.97 -6.63 -19.88
C LYS A 120 3.02 -6.90 -18.79
N ILE A 121 4.26 -6.45 -19.01
CA ILE A 121 5.37 -6.63 -18.06
C ILE A 121 5.07 -5.89 -16.75
N LEU A 122 4.63 -4.64 -16.83
CA LEU A 122 4.29 -3.83 -15.68
C LEU A 122 3.17 -4.45 -14.85
N ARG A 123 2.12 -4.98 -15.50
CA ARG A 123 1.03 -5.69 -14.83
C ARG A 123 1.55 -6.88 -14.04
N ALA A 124 2.40 -7.71 -14.65
CA ALA A 124 3.01 -8.85 -13.97
C ALA A 124 3.86 -8.43 -12.76
N GLN A 125 4.67 -7.37 -12.90
CA GLN A 125 5.47 -6.83 -11.82
C GLN A 125 4.59 -6.28 -10.67
N LYS A 126 3.50 -5.57 -10.99
CA LYS A 126 2.54 -5.07 -9.99
C LYS A 126 1.89 -6.20 -9.20
N LEU A 127 1.48 -7.28 -9.84
CA LEU A 127 0.90 -8.44 -9.14
C LEU A 127 1.87 -9.05 -8.13
N VAL A 128 3.14 -9.24 -8.52
CA VAL A 128 4.17 -9.76 -7.62
C VAL A 128 4.46 -8.79 -6.48
N ALA A 129 4.60 -7.49 -6.78
CA ALA A 129 4.88 -6.47 -5.79
C ALA A 129 3.73 -6.31 -4.78
N ALA A 130 2.48 -6.29 -5.26
CA ALA A 130 1.29 -6.17 -4.44
C ALA A 130 1.18 -7.35 -3.46
N ARG A 131 1.39 -8.58 -3.93
CA ARG A 131 1.39 -9.77 -3.07
C ARG A 131 2.40 -9.61 -1.92
N LYS A 132 3.65 -9.27 -2.24
CA LYS A 132 4.70 -9.07 -1.22
C LYS A 132 4.34 -7.95 -0.24
N CYS A 133 3.79 -6.83 -0.72
CA CYS A 133 3.43 -5.71 0.13
C CYS A 133 2.25 -6.04 1.05
N VAL A 134 1.24 -6.76 0.57
CA VAL A 134 0.10 -7.21 1.38
C VAL A 134 0.54 -8.22 2.43
N GLU A 135 1.39 -9.19 2.09
CA GLU A 135 1.93 -10.17 3.03
C GLU A 135 2.72 -9.47 4.16
N GLN A 136 3.60 -8.53 3.83
CA GLN A 136 4.37 -7.77 4.83
C GLN A 136 3.50 -6.84 5.67
N LEU A 137 2.52 -6.17 5.06
CA LEU A 137 1.56 -5.33 5.78
C LEU A 137 0.75 -6.16 6.78
N ALA A 138 0.30 -7.35 6.39
CA ALA A 138 -0.46 -8.25 7.26
C ALA A 138 0.36 -8.70 8.47
N LEU A 139 1.66 -8.96 8.30
CA LEU A 139 2.57 -9.29 9.41
C LEU A 139 2.67 -8.13 10.41
N VAL A 140 2.97 -6.93 9.91
CA VAL A 140 3.06 -5.71 10.73
C VAL A 140 1.74 -5.43 11.46
N GLN A 141 0.61 -5.55 10.76
CA GLN A 141 -0.72 -5.38 11.36
C GLN A 141 -1.02 -6.43 12.44
N LYS A 142 -0.52 -7.66 12.30
CA LYS A 142 -0.68 -8.73 13.30
C LYS A 142 0.17 -8.47 14.54
N GLU A 143 1.39 -7.96 14.36
CA GLU A 143 2.27 -7.53 15.45
C GLU A 143 1.60 -6.43 16.29
N LEU A 144 1.04 -5.41 15.62
CA LEU A 144 0.30 -4.35 16.30
C LEU A 144 -0.92 -4.87 17.08
N GLN A 145 -1.69 -5.79 16.49
CA GLN A 145 -2.83 -6.41 17.16
C GLN A 145 -2.41 -7.16 18.43
N THR A 146 -1.29 -7.86 18.37
CA THR A 146 -0.72 -8.59 19.51
C THR A 146 -0.31 -7.61 20.61
N CYS A 147 0.38 -6.54 20.22
CA CYS A 147 0.79 -5.49 21.15
C CYS A 147 -0.41 -4.89 21.90
N VAL A 148 -1.47 -4.51 21.18
CA VAL A 148 -2.67 -3.94 21.81
C VAL A 148 -3.38 -4.96 22.71
N GLN A 149 -3.42 -6.23 22.30
CA GLN A 149 -3.98 -7.29 23.13
C GLN A 149 -3.20 -7.47 24.44
N ASP A 150 -1.87 -7.36 24.40
CA ASP A 150 -1.02 -7.48 25.59
C ASP A 150 -1.14 -6.27 26.52
N VAL A 151 -1.35 -5.06 25.98
CA VAL A 151 -1.70 -3.87 26.80
C VAL A 151 -3.02 -4.11 27.53
N ASP A 152 -4.06 -4.58 26.83
CA ASP A 152 -5.37 -4.82 27.44
C ASP A 152 -5.30 -5.88 28.54
N LYS A 153 -4.52 -6.96 28.34
CA LYS A 153 -4.28 -8.00 29.35
C LYS A 153 -3.55 -7.46 30.57
N THR A 154 -2.39 -6.82 30.38
CA THR A 154 -1.56 -6.30 31.47
C THR A 154 -2.27 -5.20 32.26
N LYS A 155 -3.04 -4.35 31.56
CA LYS A 155 -3.95 -3.39 32.20
C LYS A 155 -4.94 -4.10 33.10
N LYS A 156 -5.67 -5.10 32.59
CA LYS A 156 -6.67 -5.83 33.39
C LYS A 156 -6.05 -6.44 34.65
N LEU A 157 -4.91 -7.12 34.51
CA LEU A 157 -4.17 -7.70 35.63
C LEU A 157 -3.79 -6.64 36.67
N TYR A 158 -3.27 -5.49 36.24
CA TYR A 158 -2.96 -4.39 37.15
C TYR A 158 -4.20 -3.90 37.92
N PHE A 159 -5.33 -3.71 37.25
CA PHE A 159 -6.56 -3.28 37.92
C PHE A 159 -7.10 -4.32 38.91
N ASP A 160 -7.03 -5.61 38.57
CA ASP A 160 -7.49 -6.71 39.45
C ASP A 160 -6.59 -6.84 40.71
N GLU A 161 -5.26 -6.72 40.56
CA GLU A 161 -4.30 -6.77 41.67
C GLU A 161 -4.36 -5.51 42.55
N GLU A 162 -4.49 -4.31 41.96
CA GLU A 162 -4.62 -3.07 42.75
C GLU A 162 -5.94 -3.04 43.54
N HIS A 163 -7.03 -3.55 42.97
CA HIS A 163 -8.29 -3.70 43.69
C HIS A 163 -8.14 -4.64 44.90
N SER A 164 -7.47 -5.78 44.71
CA SER A 164 -7.19 -6.73 45.79
C SER A 164 -6.28 -6.16 46.88
N ALA A 165 -5.27 -5.37 46.50
CA ALA A 165 -4.39 -4.68 47.43
C ALA A 165 -5.15 -3.60 48.23
N HIS A 166 -6.02 -2.84 47.58
CA HIS A 166 -6.87 -1.83 48.23
C HIS A 166 -7.79 -2.45 49.29
N ASP A 167 -8.48 -3.55 48.97
CA ASP A 167 -9.35 -4.27 49.90
C ASP A 167 -8.61 -4.72 51.17
N VAL A 168 -7.35 -5.13 51.04
CA VAL A 168 -6.53 -5.55 52.18
C VAL A 168 -5.96 -4.37 52.95
N ARG A 169 -5.66 -3.23 52.30
CA ARG A 169 -5.33 -1.97 53.00
C ARG A 169 -6.49 -1.50 53.86
N ASP A 170 -7.71 -1.52 53.35
CA ASP A 170 -8.90 -1.14 54.11
C ASP A 170 -9.12 -2.06 55.33
N LYS A 171 -9.01 -3.38 55.14
CA LYS A 171 -9.10 -4.35 56.23
C LYS A 171 -8.01 -4.17 57.29
N ALA A 172 -6.78 -3.86 56.87
CA ALA A 172 -5.67 -3.60 57.78
C ALA A 172 -5.94 -2.35 58.63
N ARG A 173 -6.39 -1.26 57.98
CA ARG A 173 -6.76 0.00 58.65
C ARG A 173 -7.86 -0.22 59.70
N ASP A 174 -8.91 -0.97 59.35
CA ASP A 174 -10.02 -1.25 60.26
C ASP A 174 -9.58 -2.07 61.49
N ILE A 175 -8.65 -3.03 61.32
CA ILE A 175 -8.10 -3.83 62.41
C ILE A 175 -7.19 -2.98 63.31
N GLU A 176 -6.32 -2.14 62.72
CA GLU A 176 -5.48 -1.22 63.48
C GLU A 176 -6.32 -0.21 64.29
N GLU A 177 -7.41 0.30 63.72
CA GLU A 177 -8.29 1.24 64.41
C GLU A 177 -9.02 0.58 65.59
N LYS A 178 -9.46 -0.68 65.44
CA LYS A 178 -10.02 -1.49 66.54
C LYS A 178 -9.01 -1.73 67.67
N LEU A 179 -7.74 -1.98 67.31
CA LEU A 179 -6.62 -2.11 68.26
C LEU A 179 -6.35 -0.81 69.02
N LYS A 180 -6.29 0.34 68.30
CA LYS A 180 -6.05 1.68 68.89
C LYS A 180 -7.15 2.10 69.87
N LYS A 181 -8.41 1.82 69.54
CA LYS A 181 -9.56 2.18 70.39
C LYS A 181 -9.70 1.28 71.63
N LYS A 182 -8.85 0.24 71.79
CA LYS A 182 -9.01 -0.85 72.79
C LYS A 182 -10.44 -1.44 72.83
N LYS A 183 -11.21 -1.27 71.74
CA LYS A 183 -12.57 -1.80 71.60
C LYS A 183 -12.46 -3.23 71.04
N GLY A 184 -12.01 -4.14 71.90
CA GLY A 184 -12.22 -5.56 71.65
C GLY A 184 -13.72 -5.86 71.75
N SER A 185 -14.24 -6.68 70.84
CA SER A 185 -15.55 -7.32 71.07
C SER A 185 -15.49 -8.05 72.43
N PHE A 186 -16.58 -8.06 73.19
CA PHE A 186 -16.67 -8.69 74.52
C PHE A 186 -16.16 -10.15 74.55
N PHE A 187 -16.12 -10.82 73.39
CA PHE A 187 -15.64 -12.19 73.20
C PHE A 187 -14.25 -12.32 72.54
N GLN A 188 -13.56 -11.23 72.19
CA GLN A 188 -12.32 -11.27 71.41
C GLN A 188 -11.13 -10.66 72.16
N SER A 189 -10.17 -11.51 72.54
CA SER A 189 -9.01 -11.09 73.33
C SER A 189 -8.05 -10.19 72.54
N ILE A 190 -7.35 -9.30 73.23
CA ILE A 190 -6.33 -8.41 72.64
C ILE A 190 -5.26 -9.22 71.88
N THR A 191 -4.84 -10.36 72.42
CA THR A 191 -3.87 -11.27 71.79
C THR A 191 -4.38 -11.82 70.46
N SER A 192 -5.67 -12.16 70.37
CA SER A 192 -6.27 -12.64 69.11
C SER A 192 -6.34 -11.54 68.03
N LEU A 193 -6.59 -10.30 68.43
CA LEU A 193 -6.56 -9.13 67.55
C LEU A 193 -5.15 -8.83 67.06
N GLN A 194 -4.13 -8.93 67.92
CA GLN A 194 -2.72 -8.77 67.52
C GLN A 194 -2.29 -9.83 66.50
N LYS A 195 -2.65 -11.10 66.72
CA LYS A 195 -2.36 -12.19 65.76
C LYS A 195 -3.05 -11.96 64.41
N ASN A 196 -4.30 -11.48 64.42
CA ASN A 196 -5.03 -11.14 63.20
C ASN A 196 -4.40 -9.93 62.47
N SER A 197 -4.01 -8.89 63.22
CA SER A 197 -3.30 -7.72 62.70
C SER A 197 -2.00 -8.13 62.00
N ALA A 198 -1.18 -8.98 62.62
CA ALA A 198 0.05 -9.48 62.03
C ALA A 198 -0.22 -10.27 60.73
N LYS A 199 -1.24 -11.13 60.72
CA LYS A 199 -1.64 -11.91 59.54
C LYS A 199 -2.11 -11.02 58.38
N VAL A 200 -2.95 -10.02 58.67
CA VAL A 200 -3.47 -9.09 57.66
C VAL A 200 -2.36 -8.16 57.15
N SER A 201 -1.43 -7.73 58.02
CA SER A 201 -0.26 -6.94 57.62
C SER A 201 0.65 -7.71 56.67
N SER A 202 0.98 -8.97 56.96
CA SER A 202 1.76 -9.82 56.05
C SER A 202 1.05 -10.04 54.70
N LYS A 203 -0.27 -10.24 54.72
CA LYS A 203 -1.07 -10.36 53.49
C LYS A 203 -1.11 -9.04 52.70
N ARG A 204 -1.11 -7.89 53.37
CA ARG A 204 -1.04 -6.57 52.74
C ARG A 204 0.25 -6.42 51.95
N GLU A 205 1.39 -6.71 52.59
CA GLU A 205 2.71 -6.59 51.97
C GLU A 205 2.84 -7.46 50.72
N GLN A 206 2.37 -8.72 50.78
CA GLN A 206 2.35 -9.62 49.61
C GLN A 206 1.49 -9.10 48.45
N LEU A 207 0.32 -8.51 48.72
CA LEU A 207 -0.54 -7.97 47.66
C LEU A 207 -0.06 -6.62 47.14
N GLU A 208 0.60 -5.80 47.97
CA GLU A 208 1.24 -4.56 47.53
C GLU A 208 2.43 -4.83 46.61
N GLU A 209 3.23 -5.85 46.92
CA GLU A 209 4.30 -6.32 46.03
C GLU A 209 3.74 -6.79 44.69
N LYS A 210 2.69 -7.63 44.71
CA LYS A 210 2.02 -8.10 43.48
C LYS A 210 1.43 -6.96 42.65
N SER A 211 0.75 -6.00 43.27
CA SER A 211 0.22 -4.83 42.55
C SER A 211 1.34 -4.00 41.93
N THR A 212 2.44 -3.79 42.67
CA THR A 212 3.61 -3.06 42.17
C THR A 212 4.24 -3.78 40.97
N GLY A 213 4.37 -5.11 41.04
CA GLY A 213 4.81 -5.95 39.93
C GLY A 213 3.91 -5.80 38.69
N ALA A 214 2.59 -5.97 38.87
CA ALA A 214 1.61 -5.84 37.78
C ALA A 214 1.59 -4.43 37.16
N ARG A 215 1.78 -3.38 37.97
CA ARG A 215 1.91 -2.00 37.51
C ARG A 215 3.16 -1.82 36.65
N ASN A 216 4.31 -2.35 37.09
CA ASN A 216 5.56 -2.26 36.34
C ASN A 216 5.45 -2.99 34.99
N ASP A 217 4.87 -4.19 34.97
CA ASP A 217 4.62 -4.94 33.74
C ASP A 217 3.72 -4.19 32.77
N TYR A 218 2.65 -3.57 33.27
CA TYR A 218 1.78 -2.73 32.46
C TYR A 218 2.52 -1.52 31.86
N LEU A 219 3.33 -0.82 32.65
CA LEU A 219 4.12 0.33 32.20
C LEU A 219 5.18 -0.06 31.16
N LEU A 220 5.87 -1.19 31.37
CA LEU A 220 6.84 -1.73 30.41
C LEU A 220 6.17 -2.13 29.10
N CYS A 221 5.01 -2.79 29.16
CA CYS A 221 4.22 -3.15 27.99
C CYS A 221 3.80 -1.90 27.20
N LEU A 222 3.32 -0.86 27.90
CA LEU A 222 2.94 0.42 27.29
C LEU A 222 4.13 1.10 26.58
N ALA A 223 5.29 1.16 27.24
CA ALA A 223 6.50 1.76 26.68
C ALA A 223 7.05 0.99 25.47
N ALA A 224 7.01 -0.34 25.51
CA ALA A 224 7.43 -1.20 24.39
C ALA A 224 6.52 -1.00 23.17
N ASN A 225 5.21 -0.91 23.39
CA ASN A 225 4.22 -0.82 22.34
C ASN A 225 4.18 0.57 21.68
N TRP A 226 4.47 1.63 22.43
CA TRP A 226 4.71 2.96 21.87
C TRP A 226 5.85 2.96 20.85
N ARG A 227 6.98 2.30 21.17
CA ARG A 227 8.13 2.20 20.26
C ARG A 227 7.87 1.32 19.04
N LYS A 228 7.06 0.27 19.17
CA LYS A 228 6.67 -0.59 18.04
C LYS A 228 5.76 0.16 17.07
N SER A 229 4.70 0.79 17.56
CA SER A 229 3.73 1.53 16.73
C SER A 229 4.39 2.57 15.83
N ARG A 230 5.43 3.26 16.32
CA ARG A 230 6.18 4.27 15.54
C ARG A 230 7.03 3.66 14.41
N ARG A 231 7.56 2.45 14.57
CA ARG A 231 8.29 1.73 13.51
C ARG A 231 7.33 1.18 12.45
N GLU A 232 6.19 0.66 12.89
CA GLU A 232 5.17 0.08 12.03
C GLU A 232 4.55 1.13 11.09
N LEU A 233 4.23 2.33 11.60
CA LEU A 233 3.81 3.47 10.78
C LEU A 233 4.82 3.81 9.68
N GLY A 234 6.12 3.78 10.00
CA GLY A 234 7.20 4.01 9.03
C GLY A 234 7.23 2.94 7.93
N MET A 235 7.04 1.68 8.29
CA MET A 235 6.99 0.57 7.34
C MET A 235 5.76 0.67 6.42
N ILE A 236 4.58 0.96 6.97
CA ILE A 236 3.34 1.13 6.19
C ILE A 236 3.50 2.26 5.16
N ILE A 237 4.04 3.40 5.58
CA ILE A 237 4.31 4.54 4.69
C ILE A 237 5.34 4.16 3.62
N TYR A 238 6.39 3.42 3.98
CA TYR A 238 7.41 2.96 3.05
C TYR A 238 6.84 2.02 1.97
N TYR A 239 6.01 1.04 2.34
CA TYR A 239 5.41 0.12 1.37
C TYR A 239 4.40 0.81 0.46
N ALA A 240 3.57 1.72 1.01
CA ALA A 240 2.68 2.55 0.21
C ALA A 240 3.46 3.44 -0.77
N TRP A 241 4.55 4.05 -0.33
CA TRP A 241 5.45 4.84 -1.17
C TRP A 241 6.13 3.99 -2.25
N ARG A 242 6.56 2.77 -1.92
CA ARG A 242 7.19 1.86 -2.88
C ARG A 242 6.22 1.43 -3.99
N LEU A 243 4.96 1.12 -3.68
CA LEU A 243 3.93 0.85 -4.69
C LEU A 243 3.66 2.08 -5.57
N LEU A 244 3.60 3.26 -4.96
CA LEU A 244 3.41 4.52 -5.67
C LEU A 244 4.61 4.83 -6.60
N MET A 245 5.83 4.59 -6.15
CA MET A 245 7.06 4.83 -6.91
C MET A 245 7.23 3.84 -8.05
N LEU A 246 6.84 2.57 -7.88
CA LEU A 246 6.77 1.61 -8.99
C LEU A 246 5.83 2.09 -10.09
N THR A 247 4.66 2.61 -9.71
CA THR A 247 3.70 3.18 -10.66
C THR A 247 4.28 4.44 -11.34
N LYS A 248 4.89 5.36 -10.59
CA LYS A 248 5.53 6.56 -11.14
C LYS A 248 6.74 6.25 -12.02
N ARG A 249 7.54 5.23 -11.68
CA ARG A 249 8.71 4.82 -12.48
C ARG A 249 8.27 4.22 -13.81
N ALA A 250 7.20 3.42 -13.78
CA ALA A 250 6.62 2.88 -15.00
C ALA A 250 6.02 3.98 -15.90
N CYS A 251 5.31 4.97 -15.34
CA CYS A 251 4.84 6.13 -16.10
C CYS A 251 5.99 6.97 -16.69
N ARG A 252 7.12 7.10 -15.99
CA ARG A 252 8.30 7.83 -16.49
C ARG A 252 9.04 7.08 -17.60
N SER A 253 9.18 5.77 -17.47
CA SER A 253 9.76 4.92 -18.52
C SER A 253 8.93 4.99 -19.81
N ALA A 254 7.60 5.10 -19.71
CA ALA A 254 6.71 5.26 -20.85
C ALA A 254 6.74 6.66 -21.51
N ASN A 255 7.24 7.68 -20.81
CA ASN A 255 7.35 9.05 -21.33
C ASN A 255 8.71 9.36 -21.97
N GLY A 256 9.64 8.41 -22.04
CA GLY A 256 10.97 8.65 -22.62
C GLY A 256 11.86 9.59 -21.78
N ASP A 257 11.49 9.86 -20.51
CA ASP A 257 12.28 10.67 -19.58
C ASP A 257 13.45 9.87 -18.95
N ASP A 258 14.09 8.98 -19.73
CA ASP A 258 15.47 8.59 -19.44
C ASP A 258 16.36 9.69 -20.02
N HIS A 259 16.35 10.85 -19.36
CA HIS A 259 17.46 11.79 -19.49
C HIS A 259 18.70 11.06 -18.96
N ASN A 260 19.46 10.56 -19.94
CA ASN A 260 20.73 9.90 -19.78
C ASN A 260 21.65 10.81 -18.96
N GLY A 261 21.76 10.52 -17.66
CA GLY A 261 22.79 11.07 -16.82
C GLY A 261 24.08 10.31 -17.07
N LYS A 262 24.83 10.74 -18.08
CA LYS A 262 26.30 10.79 -18.15
C LYS A 262 26.74 11.46 -19.44
#